data_AF-A0A519MTW3-F1
#
_entry.id   AF-A0A519MTW3-F1
#
_cell.length_a   1.000
_cell.length_b   1.000
_cell.length_c   1.000
_cell.angle_alpha   90.00
_cell.angle_beta   90.00
_cell.angle_gamma   90.00
#
_symmetry.space_group_name_H-M   'P 1'
#
loop_
_entity.id
_entity.type
_entity.pdbx_description
1 polymer ?
#
loop_
_entity_poly.entity_id
_entity_poly.type
_entity_poly.pdbx_seq_one_letter_code
_entity_poly.pdbx_strand_id
1 'polypeptide(L)'
;MKKILLILALFLGTANAFAHFMWIETSPVGKSGQKQEVRVYFGEYTYGVEEKVNGEAFGKMKNFEVWAVGPDGQKSKIEVKPSESYYSGWFTPKANGTYTLLMNNNQIDVIDYTQYNFG
;
A
#
# COMPACT_ATOMS: atom_id res chain seq x y z
N MET A 1 9.31 -35.49 32.14
CA MET A 1 10.31 -34.40 32.01
C MET A 1 10.67 -34.10 30.55
N LYS A 2 11.22 -35.04 29.75
CA LYS A 2 11.59 -34.78 28.33
C LYS A 2 10.43 -34.25 27.44
N LYS A 3 9.22 -34.80 27.58
CA LYS A 3 8.04 -34.34 26.81
C LYS A 3 7.59 -32.91 27.19
N ILE A 4 7.73 -32.54 28.47
CA ILE A 4 7.41 -31.19 28.97
C ILE A 4 8.41 -30.17 28.42
N LEU A 5 9.70 -30.52 28.40
CA LEU A 5 10.74 -29.70 27.80
C LEU A 5 10.53 -29.49 26.29
N LEU A 6 10.09 -30.54 25.57
CA LEU A 6 9.75 -30.43 24.15
C LEU A 6 8.55 -29.50 23.90
N ILE A 7 7.50 -29.61 24.72
CA ILE A 7 6.32 -28.73 24.62
C ILE A 7 6.72 -27.27 24.90
N LEU A 8 7.51 -27.02 25.95
CA LEU A 8 8.06 -25.69 26.24
C LEU A 8 8.91 -25.15 25.09
N ALA A 9 9.74 -25.99 24.46
CA ALA A 9 10.54 -25.60 23.30
C ALA A 9 9.69 -25.25 22.07
N LEU A 10 8.57 -25.95 21.84
CA LEU A 10 7.65 -25.65 20.75
C LEU A 10 6.90 -24.32 20.97
N PHE A 11 6.56 -23.98 22.22
CA PHE A 11 5.97 -22.67 22.55
C PHE A 11 6.93 -21.50 22.33
N LEU A 12 8.25 -21.72 22.36
CA LEU A 12 9.23 -20.68 22.02
C LEU A 12 9.34 -20.42 20.50
N GLY A 13 8.75 -21.29 19.67
CA GLY A 13 8.82 -21.19 18.21
C GLY A 13 7.70 -20.36 17.56
N THR A 14 6.76 -19.81 18.32
CA THR A 14 5.67 -19.00 17.76
C THR A 14 6.13 -17.54 17.60
N ALA A 15 6.46 -17.15 16.36
CA ALA A 15 6.68 -15.76 15.99
C ALA A 15 5.42 -15.19 15.32
N ASN A 16 5.14 -13.90 15.57
CA ASN A 16 4.14 -13.19 14.78
C ASN A 16 4.70 -12.91 13.38
N ALA A 17 3.90 -13.19 12.36
CA ALA A 17 4.17 -12.74 11.00
C ALA A 17 3.31 -11.51 10.72
N PHE A 18 3.94 -10.43 10.27
CA PHE A 18 3.26 -9.20 9.88
C PHE A 18 3.29 -9.08 8.37
N ALA A 19 2.12 -8.81 7.79
CA ALA A 19 1.99 -8.53 6.37
C ALA A 19 1.62 -7.06 6.20
N HIS A 20 2.56 -6.28 5.67
CA HIS A 20 2.32 -4.89 5.33
C HIS A 20 1.50 -4.77 4.05
N PHE A 21 0.69 -3.72 3.99
CA PHE A 21 -0.16 -3.36 2.87
C PHE A 21 0.26 -2.01 2.31
N MET A 22 0.03 -1.81 1.02
CA MET A 22 -0.10 -0.48 0.46
C MET A 22 -1.58 -0.19 0.21
N TRP A 23 -2.05 1.01 0.53
CA TRP A 23 -3.43 1.41 0.26
C TRP A 23 -3.52 2.87 -0.16
N ILE A 24 -4.63 3.19 -0.83
CA ILE A 24 -4.98 4.55 -1.23
C ILE A 24 -6.07 5.08 -0.30
N GLU A 25 -5.93 6.33 0.13
CA GLU A 25 -7.01 7.10 0.75
C GLU A 25 -7.31 8.37 -0.06
N THR A 26 -8.59 8.71 -0.14
CA THR A 26 -9.09 9.94 -0.75
C THR A 26 -10.49 10.24 -0.22
N SER A 27 -10.96 11.46 -0.42
CA SER A 27 -12.38 11.76 -0.17
C SER A 27 -13.26 10.87 -1.06
N PRO A 28 -14.30 10.20 -0.50
CA PRO A 28 -15.20 9.36 -1.30
C PRO A 28 -16.04 10.15 -2.30
N VAL A 29 -16.18 11.47 -2.09
CA VAL A 29 -16.91 12.38 -2.98
C VAL A 29 -16.00 13.54 -3.39
N GLY A 30 -15.86 13.72 -4.70
CA GLY A 30 -15.16 14.84 -5.31
C GLY A 30 -16.12 15.85 -5.94
N LYS A 31 -15.58 17.00 -6.37
CA LYS A 31 -16.32 18.02 -7.11
C LYS A 31 -15.59 18.38 -8.40
N SER A 32 -16.32 18.45 -9.51
CA SER A 32 -15.75 18.84 -10.80
C SER A 32 -15.09 20.22 -10.71
N GLY A 33 -13.89 20.33 -11.28
CA GLY A 33 -13.06 21.54 -11.26
C GLY A 33 -12.34 21.81 -9.94
N GLN A 34 -12.53 20.98 -8.89
CA GLN A 34 -11.82 21.13 -7.62
C GLN A 34 -10.73 20.06 -7.46
N LYS A 35 -9.59 20.44 -6.89
CA LYS A 35 -8.52 19.48 -6.61
C LYS A 35 -8.97 18.50 -5.54
N GLN A 36 -8.74 17.22 -5.80
CA GLN A 36 -8.96 16.13 -4.87
C GLN A 36 -7.62 15.51 -4.50
N GLU A 37 -7.35 15.43 -3.20
CA GLU A 37 -6.13 14.82 -2.67
C GLU A 37 -6.23 13.29 -2.74
N VAL A 38 -5.11 12.67 -3.09
CA VAL A 38 -4.93 11.22 -3.04
C VAL A 38 -3.69 10.95 -2.20
N ARG A 39 -3.84 10.08 -1.20
CA ARG A 39 -2.76 9.64 -0.32
C ARG A 39 -2.48 8.16 -0.53
N VAL A 40 -1.21 7.79 -0.49
CA VAL A 40 -0.76 6.41 -0.54
C VAL A 40 0.07 6.12 0.69
N TYR A 41 -0.35 5.08 1.42
CA TYR A 41 0.27 4.65 2.66
C TYR A 41 0.93 3.29 2.47
N PHE A 42 1.84 2.97 3.38
CA PHE A 42 2.42 1.66 3.56
C PHE A 42 2.40 1.32 5.06
N GLY A 43 2.07 0.09 5.44
CA GLY A 43 1.87 -0.24 6.85
C GLY A 43 0.88 -1.37 7.10
N GLU A 44 0.47 -1.54 8.35
CA GLU A 44 -0.50 -2.55 8.76
C GLU A 44 -1.90 -1.93 8.85
N TYR A 45 -2.61 -1.93 7.71
CA TYR A 45 -3.93 -1.30 7.59
C TYR A 45 -4.92 -1.76 8.68
N THR A 46 -4.98 -3.05 8.97
CA THR A 46 -5.89 -3.64 9.97
C THR A 46 -5.62 -3.14 11.40
N TYR A 47 -4.37 -2.75 11.70
CA TYR A 47 -3.96 -2.29 13.02
C TYR A 47 -3.75 -0.77 13.09
N GLY A 48 -4.01 -0.06 11.99
CA GLY A 48 -3.83 1.40 11.91
C GLY A 48 -2.37 1.84 12.05
N VAL A 49 -1.43 0.97 11.68
CA VAL A 49 0.01 1.29 11.75
C VAL A 49 0.45 1.80 10.39
N GLU A 50 1.00 3.01 10.37
CA GLU A 50 1.62 3.62 9.18
C GLU A 50 3.15 3.56 9.31
N GLU A 51 3.81 3.10 8.25
CA GLU A 51 5.26 3.11 8.16
C GLU A 51 5.78 4.46 7.65
N LYS A 52 6.99 4.81 8.08
CA LYS A 52 7.66 6.01 7.57
C LYS A 52 8.04 5.85 6.11
N VAL A 53 7.81 6.90 5.35
CA VAL A 53 8.32 7.01 3.98
C VAL A 53 9.84 6.91 4.01
N ASN A 54 10.40 6.08 3.12
CA ASN A 54 11.84 5.77 3.04
C ASN A 54 12.43 5.13 4.32
N GLY A 55 11.61 4.49 5.18
CA GLY A 55 12.14 3.64 6.24
C GLY A 55 13.09 2.57 5.68
N GLU A 56 14.19 2.28 6.39
CA GLU A 56 15.27 1.43 5.89
C GLU A 56 14.78 0.04 5.44
N ALA A 57 13.84 -0.55 6.16
CA ALA A 57 13.29 -1.87 5.86
C ALA A 57 12.44 -1.93 4.57
N PHE A 58 11.91 -0.79 4.11
CA PHE A 58 10.87 -0.74 3.08
C PHE A 58 11.17 0.27 1.96
N GLY A 59 12.44 0.63 1.76
CA GLY A 59 12.85 1.63 0.77
C GLY A 59 12.44 1.33 -0.68
N LYS A 60 12.09 0.08 -1.03
CA LYS A 60 11.54 -0.27 -2.36
C LYS A 60 10.08 0.14 -2.54
N MET A 61 9.32 0.32 -1.45
CA MET A 61 7.90 0.66 -1.47
C MET A 61 7.63 2.09 -1.96
N LYS A 62 8.67 2.86 -2.27
CA LYS A 62 8.58 4.17 -2.96
C LYS A 62 8.35 4.04 -4.46
N ASN A 63 8.55 2.86 -5.04
CA ASN A 63 8.53 2.66 -6.48
C ASN A 63 7.13 2.27 -6.95
N PHE A 64 6.25 3.26 -7.08
CA PHE A 64 4.90 3.05 -7.60
C PHE A 64 4.42 4.25 -8.42
N GLU A 65 3.35 4.04 -9.17
CA GLU A 65 2.63 5.08 -9.86
C GLU A 65 1.18 5.12 -9.41
N VAL A 66 0.60 6.32 -9.34
CA VAL A 66 -0.81 6.52 -9.06
C VAL A 66 -1.49 7.16 -10.26
N TRP A 67 -2.69 6.68 -10.57
CA TRP A 67 -3.45 7.14 -11.72
C TRP A 67 -4.91 7.33 -11.34
N ALA A 68 -5.55 8.37 -11.90
CA ALA A 68 -6.99 8.53 -11.89
C ALA A 68 -7.55 8.18 -13.28
N VAL A 69 -8.52 7.26 -13.31
CA VAL A 69 -9.30 6.90 -14.49
C VAL A 69 -10.65 7.58 -14.38
N GLY A 70 -10.97 8.43 -15.36
CA GLY A 70 -12.26 9.11 -15.44
C GLY A 70 -13.40 8.18 -15.87
N PRO A 71 -14.65 8.64 -15.76
CA PRO A 71 -15.83 7.86 -16.19
C PRO A 71 -15.86 7.55 -17.69
N ASP A 72 -15.07 8.27 -18.49
CA ASP A 72 -14.86 8.05 -19.92
C ASP A 72 -13.68 7.12 -20.24
N GLY A 73 -13.02 6.57 -19.21
CA GLY A 73 -11.83 5.73 -19.34
C GLY A 73 -10.52 6.49 -19.53
N GLN A 74 -10.54 7.83 -19.58
CA GLN A 74 -9.29 8.61 -19.71
C GLN A 74 -8.45 8.46 -18.44
N LYS A 75 -7.19 8.05 -18.63
CA LYS A 75 -6.23 7.82 -17.56
C LYS A 75 -5.31 9.03 -17.41
N SER A 76 -5.19 9.54 -16.19
CA SER A 76 -4.30 10.67 -15.85
C SER A 76 -3.36 10.29 -14.72
N LYS A 77 -2.07 10.56 -14.89
CA LYS A 77 -1.06 10.26 -13.86
C LYS A 77 -1.16 11.29 -12.74
N ILE A 78 -1.09 10.83 -11.50
CA ILE A 78 -1.01 11.69 -10.32
C ILE A 78 0.46 11.74 -9.90
N GLU A 79 1.05 12.94 -9.94
CA GLU A 79 2.36 13.17 -9.34
C GLU A 79 2.20 13.17 -7.82
N VAL A 80 2.87 12.22 -7.17
CA VAL A 80 2.85 12.09 -5.70
C VAL A 80 4.20 12.53 -5.12
N LYS A 81 4.15 13.13 -3.94
CA LYS A 81 5.33 13.59 -3.19
C LYS A 81 5.34 12.97 -1.80
N PRO A 82 6.52 12.63 -1.27
CA PRO A 82 6.63 12.05 0.07
C PRO A 82 6.29 13.08 1.15
N SER A 83 5.55 12.62 2.17
CA SER A 83 5.40 13.24 3.48
C SER A 83 6.17 12.39 4.52
N GLU A 84 5.81 12.45 5.80
CA GLU A 84 6.43 11.63 6.84
C GLU A 84 5.99 10.15 6.76
N SER A 85 4.69 9.87 6.70
CA SER A 85 4.12 8.51 6.72
C SER A 85 3.35 8.10 5.46
N TYR A 86 3.21 9.01 4.49
CA TYR A 86 2.48 8.75 3.25
C TYR A 86 3.04 9.55 2.08
N TYR A 87 2.67 9.16 0.86
CA TYR A 87 2.84 9.98 -0.33
C TYR A 87 1.52 10.65 -0.67
N SER A 88 1.53 11.92 -1.09
CA SER A 88 0.31 12.60 -1.50
C SER A 88 0.45 13.34 -2.82
N GLY A 89 -0.65 13.42 -3.55
CA GLY A 89 -0.77 14.15 -4.80
C GLY A 89 -2.20 14.62 -5.01
N TRP A 90 -2.44 15.31 -6.11
CA TRP A 90 -3.76 15.84 -6.44
C TRP A 90 -4.11 15.58 -7.89
N PHE A 91 -5.39 15.30 -8.12
CA PHE A 91 -5.99 15.37 -9.46
C PHE A 91 -7.21 16.27 -9.42
N THR A 92 -7.64 16.75 -10.58
CA THR A 92 -8.86 17.57 -10.70
C THR A 92 -9.87 16.82 -11.56
N PRO A 93 -10.97 16.32 -10.99
CA PRO A 93 -12.07 15.74 -11.76
C PRO A 93 -12.60 16.78 -12.77
N LYS A 94 -12.84 16.36 -14.02
CA LYS A 94 -13.32 17.23 -15.10
C LYS A 94 -14.76 16.93 -15.52
N ALA A 95 -15.16 15.68 -15.40
CA ALA A 95 -16.51 15.19 -15.68
C ALA A 95 -17.19 14.67 -14.41
N ASN A 96 -18.52 14.68 -14.40
CA ASN A 96 -19.32 14.00 -13.38
C ASN A 96 -19.30 12.48 -13.62
N GLY A 97 -19.24 11.70 -12.54
CA GLY A 97 -19.25 10.24 -12.60
C GLY A 97 -18.25 9.62 -11.63
N THR A 98 -18.09 8.31 -11.71
CA THR A 98 -17.14 7.56 -10.89
C THR A 98 -15.73 7.69 -11.45
N TYR A 99 -14.78 8.04 -10.59
CA TYR A 99 -13.36 7.95 -10.88
C TYR A 99 -12.78 6.73 -10.19
N THR A 100 -11.94 5.98 -10.88
CA THR A 100 -11.18 4.87 -10.29
C THR A 100 -9.75 5.30 -10.06
N LEU A 101 -9.28 5.17 -8.82
CA LEU A 101 -7.86 5.35 -8.51
C LEU A 101 -7.15 4.01 -8.64
N LEU A 102 -6.01 4.03 -9.33
CA LEU A 102 -5.17 2.85 -9.56
C LEU A 102 -3.78 3.13 -9.01
N MET A 103 -3.27 2.19 -8.23
CA MET A 103 -1.87 2.13 -7.83
C MET A 103 -1.19 1.01 -8.59
N ASN A 104 -0.02 1.29 -9.14
CA ASN A 104 0.73 0.33 -9.93
C ASN A 104 2.17 0.27 -9.45
N ASN A 105 2.67 -0.92 -9.17
CA ASN A 105 4.07 -1.16 -8.82
C ASN A 105 4.66 -2.18 -9.81
N ASN A 106 5.31 -1.66 -10.84
CA ASN A 106 5.95 -2.45 -11.89
C ASN A 106 7.48 -2.53 -11.74
N GLN A 107 8.01 -2.08 -10.60
CA GLN A 107 9.47 -1.98 -10.39
C GLN A 107 9.97 -2.91 -9.28
N ILE A 108 9.06 -3.55 -8.54
CA ILE A 108 9.40 -4.61 -7.61
C ILE A 108 9.10 -5.94 -8.30
N ASP A 109 10.12 -6.79 -8.40
CA ASP A 109 9.96 -8.13 -8.93
C ASP A 109 9.01 -8.95 -8.06
N VAL A 110 8.12 -9.70 -8.70
CA VAL A 110 7.34 -10.72 -8.03
C VAL A 110 8.29 -11.85 -7.67
N ILE A 111 8.50 -12.07 -6.36
CA ILE A 111 9.35 -13.15 -5.88
C ILE A 111 8.50 -14.40 -5.71
N ASP A 112 8.84 -15.46 -6.46
CA ASP A 112 8.22 -16.77 -6.35
C ASP A 112 8.92 -17.61 -5.26
N TYR A 113 8.24 -17.76 -4.13
CA TYR A 113 8.68 -18.61 -3.02
C TYR A 113 8.03 -20.02 -3.02
N THR A 114 7.30 -20.41 -4.06
CA THR A 114 6.69 -21.75 -4.16
C THR A 114 7.75 -22.85 -4.10
N GLN A 115 8.96 -22.61 -4.63
CA GLN A 115 10.08 -23.55 -4.52
C GLN A 115 10.51 -23.87 -3.07
N TYR A 116 10.13 -23.02 -2.11
CA TYR A 116 10.41 -23.19 -0.68
C TYR A 116 9.15 -23.59 0.12
N ASN A 117 8.05 -23.93 -0.56
CA ASN A 117 6.75 -24.22 0.05
C ASN A 117 6.17 -23.06 0.88
N PHE A 118 6.41 -21.82 0.46
CA PHE A 118 5.81 -20.62 1.06
C PHE A 118 4.69 -19.98 0.19
N GLY A 119 4.17 -20.72 -0.80
CA GLY A 119 3.12 -20.26 -1.72
C GLY A 119 1.81 -21.02 -1.55
#